data_AF-V4JYN4-F1
#
_entry.id   AF-V4JYN4-F1
#
_cell.length_a   1.000
_cell.length_b   1.000
_cell.length_c   1.000
_cell.angle_alpha   90.00
_cell.angle_beta   90.00
_cell.angle_gamma   90.00
#
_symmetry.space_group_name_H-M   'P 1'
#
loop_
_entity.id
_entity.type
_entity.pdbx_description
1 polymer ?
#
loop_
_entity_poly.entity_id
_entity_poly.type
_entity_poly.pdbx_seq_one_letter_code
_entity_poly.pdbx_strand_id
1 'polypeptide(L)'
;MGHYDISGCYILNPSAMKVWKLIRAFFDAEIEKMDVEEYCFPMFVSPACLEKEKDHIEGFSPELPTQIAIRPTSETAIYPYFSKWIRGHRDLPLKLNQWVNVVRWEFSDPVPFIRSREFLWQEGHTAFATKSEADKEVFDILQIYSDVYEKLLAVPVIKGMKSENEKFAGGLYTSSVEAFIPAAGRGVQAATSHCLGQNFAKMFDISFEDKEGHRSLVWQNSWGLSTRSIGVMIMTHGDDKGLVFPPLVAPVQVVVIPVPFSGVDTKIIYEACEAVKSTLLEAGIRAKADTRDNYACGWKYSDWEQKGVPLRIEIGPRDLAKNQVRIVRRDNGAKADLSREGLIEQVKDLLGKIQENLFDAAKRKVDACTQKVETWDDFMEALNQKKLILAPWCDEVEVERLVKEHTKTETAAATAKTLCTPLEQPELNEGTLCFASGKPAKKWSYWGRSY
;
A
#
# COMPACT_ATOMS: atom_id res chain seq x y z
N MET A 1 -4.60 -1.77 -16.09
CA MET A 1 -3.99 -3.12 -16.12
C MET A 1 -4.60 -3.86 -17.30
N GLY A 2 -3.84 -4.69 -18.00
CA GLY A 2 -4.38 -5.59 -19.03
C GLY A 2 -4.65 -6.97 -18.44
N HIS A 3 -5.68 -7.66 -18.93
CA HIS A 3 -5.85 -9.08 -18.63
C HIS A 3 -4.75 -9.90 -19.30
N TYR A 4 -4.31 -10.96 -18.63
CA TYR A 4 -3.42 -11.97 -19.18
C TYR A 4 -4.20 -13.28 -19.37
N ASP A 5 -3.69 -14.19 -20.19
CA ASP A 5 -4.32 -15.48 -20.47
C ASP A 5 -4.31 -16.41 -19.24
N ILE A 6 -3.30 -16.28 -18.37
CA ILE A 6 -3.25 -16.97 -17.09
C ILE A 6 -4.11 -16.23 -16.04
N SER A 7 -5.12 -16.93 -15.52
CA SER A 7 -6.00 -16.41 -14.45
C SER A 7 -5.19 -15.98 -13.21
N GLY A 8 -5.52 -14.80 -12.68
CA GLY A 8 -4.84 -14.20 -11.54
C GLY A 8 -3.52 -13.50 -11.88
N CYS A 9 -3.10 -13.50 -13.14
CA CYS A 9 -1.97 -12.72 -13.65
C CYS A 9 -2.46 -11.57 -14.52
N TYR A 10 -1.74 -10.45 -14.49
CA TYR A 10 -2.19 -9.21 -15.14
C TYR A 10 -1.00 -8.39 -15.66
N ILE A 11 -1.20 -7.73 -16.78
CA ILE A 11 -0.18 -6.88 -17.41
C ILE A 11 -0.20 -5.48 -16.75
N LEU A 12 0.91 -5.12 -16.12
CA LEU A 12 1.16 -3.78 -15.61
C LEU A 12 1.55 -2.84 -16.75
N ASN A 13 0.60 -2.02 -17.20
CA ASN A 13 0.84 -1.03 -18.26
C ASN A 13 1.79 0.10 -17.78
N PRO A 14 2.30 0.96 -18.69
CA PRO A 14 3.24 2.02 -18.34
C PRO A 14 2.75 2.98 -17.25
N SER A 15 1.44 3.24 -17.17
CA SER A 15 0.86 4.10 -16.13
C SER A 15 0.95 3.45 -14.75
N ALA A 16 0.58 2.17 -14.63
CA ALA A 16 0.72 1.42 -13.38
C ALA A 16 2.20 1.29 -12.97
N MET A 17 3.08 0.98 -13.91
CA MET A 17 4.52 0.90 -13.64
C MET A 17 5.11 2.26 -13.24
N LYS A 18 4.60 3.38 -13.75
CA LYS A 18 5.05 4.71 -13.31
C LYS A 18 4.69 4.98 -11.84
N VAL A 19 3.49 4.60 -11.40
CA VAL A 19 3.09 4.68 -9.99
C VAL A 19 4.01 3.81 -9.14
N TRP A 20 4.23 2.55 -9.53
CA TRP A 20 5.12 1.64 -8.81
C TRP A 20 6.54 2.17 -8.68
N LYS A 21 7.10 2.74 -9.76
CA LYS A 21 8.42 3.39 -9.74
C LYS A 21 8.50 4.57 -8.76
N LEU A 22 7.43 5.34 -8.61
CA LEU A 22 7.37 6.47 -7.66
C LEU A 22 7.25 5.98 -6.21
N ILE A 23 6.48 4.91 -5.97
CA ILE A 23 6.43 4.23 -4.67
C ILE A 23 7.82 3.71 -4.29
N ARG A 24 8.47 2.99 -5.22
CA ARG A 24 9.83 2.49 -5.02
C ARG A 24 10.81 3.61 -4.69
N ALA A 25 10.85 4.67 -5.51
CA ALA A 25 11.77 5.78 -5.29
C ALA A 25 11.57 6.49 -3.93
N PHE A 26 10.32 6.63 -3.49
CA PHE A 26 10.03 7.17 -2.16
C PHE A 26 10.51 6.22 -1.05
N PHE A 27 10.18 4.94 -1.17
CA PHE A 27 10.54 3.94 -0.17
C PHE A 27 12.05 3.74 -0.05
N ASP A 28 12.75 3.60 -1.18
CA ASP A 28 14.21 3.44 -1.26
C ASP A 28 14.91 4.62 -0.57
N ALA A 29 14.48 5.85 -0.86
CA ALA A 29 15.05 7.05 -0.23
C ALA A 29 14.90 7.08 1.30
N GLU A 30 13.87 6.45 1.88
CA GLU A 30 13.69 6.39 3.33
C GLU A 30 14.52 5.25 3.97
N ILE A 31 14.57 4.07 3.36
CA ILE A 31 15.35 2.94 3.90
C ILE A 31 16.86 3.13 3.72
N GLU A 32 17.31 3.89 2.72
CA GLU A 32 18.72 4.26 2.56
C GLU A 32 19.21 5.11 3.75
N LYS A 33 18.35 5.96 4.33
CA LYS A 33 18.66 6.72 5.56
C LYS A 33 18.80 5.82 6.79
N MET A 34 18.36 4.56 6.69
CA MET A 34 18.44 3.55 7.74
C MET A 34 19.59 2.55 7.51
N ASP A 35 20.46 2.82 6.52
CA ASP A 35 21.56 1.94 6.09
C ASP A 35 21.07 0.56 5.62
N VAL A 36 19.90 0.51 4.98
CA VAL A 36 19.41 -0.72 4.33
C VAL A 36 19.94 -0.80 2.90
N GLU A 37 20.59 -1.91 2.55
CA GLU A 37 21.18 -2.11 1.23
C GLU A 37 20.30 -2.96 0.32
N GLU A 38 20.23 -2.61 -0.98
CA GLU A 38 19.53 -3.44 -1.97
C GLU A 38 20.36 -4.68 -2.34
N TYR A 39 19.72 -5.83 -2.28
CA TYR A 39 20.25 -7.13 -2.67
C TYR A 39 19.26 -7.84 -3.61
N CYS A 40 19.67 -8.95 -4.21
CA CYS A 40 18.78 -9.77 -5.02
C CYS A 40 19.11 -11.26 -4.88
N PHE A 41 18.21 -12.00 -4.23
CA PHE A 41 18.28 -13.46 -4.17
C PHE A 41 17.55 -14.10 -5.37
N PRO A 42 18.04 -15.25 -5.86
CA PRO A 42 17.38 -16.01 -6.92
C PRO A 42 15.93 -16.35 -6.57
N MET A 43 15.07 -16.36 -7.60
CA MET A 43 13.64 -16.72 -7.46
C MET A 43 13.43 -18.19 -7.08
N PHE A 44 14.38 -19.06 -7.43
CA PHE A 44 14.27 -20.50 -7.29
C PHE A 44 14.74 -20.97 -5.91
N VAL A 45 13.87 -21.72 -5.23
CA VAL A 45 14.12 -22.28 -3.90
C VAL A 45 14.28 -23.79 -4.00
N SER A 46 15.33 -24.34 -3.39
CA SER A 46 15.58 -25.78 -3.40
C SER A 46 14.65 -26.52 -2.42
N PRO A 47 14.28 -27.79 -2.70
CA PRO A 47 13.48 -28.61 -1.78
C PRO A 47 14.02 -28.64 -0.35
N ALA A 48 15.34 -28.73 -0.21
CA ALA A 48 16.01 -28.79 1.10
C ALA A 48 15.79 -27.53 1.95
N CYS A 49 15.58 -26.36 1.33
CA CYS A 49 15.29 -25.13 2.06
C CYS A 49 13.83 -25.06 2.48
N LEU A 50 12.90 -25.55 1.65
CA LEU A 50 11.47 -25.58 1.95
C LEU A 50 11.13 -26.55 3.08
N GLU A 51 11.80 -27.70 3.12
CA GLU A 51 11.57 -28.73 4.15
C GLU A 51 11.84 -28.19 5.57
N LYS A 52 12.78 -27.25 5.71
CA LYS A 52 13.10 -26.63 7.01
C LYS A 52 11.97 -25.76 7.58
N GLU A 53 11.09 -25.25 6.71
CA GLU A 53 9.96 -24.39 7.09
C GLU A 53 8.61 -25.11 7.09
N LYS A 54 8.57 -26.45 7.05
CA LYS A 54 7.30 -27.21 7.02
C LYS A 54 6.33 -26.83 8.14
N ASP A 55 6.82 -26.44 9.31
CA ASP A 55 5.99 -26.01 10.45
C ASP A 55 5.46 -24.57 10.31
N HIS A 56 5.98 -23.76 9.38
CA HIS A 56 5.57 -22.38 9.11
C HIS A 56 4.82 -22.21 7.79
N ILE A 57 4.88 -23.22 6.92
CA ILE A 57 4.27 -23.22 5.60
C ILE A 57 3.10 -24.23 5.60
N GLU A 58 1.96 -23.85 6.16
CA GLU A 58 0.72 -24.63 5.99
C GLU A 58 0.30 -24.60 4.51
N GLY A 59 0.14 -25.79 3.90
CA GLY A 59 -0.42 -25.94 2.55
C GLY A 59 0.58 -26.08 1.39
N PHE A 60 1.89 -26.17 1.66
CA PHE A 60 2.89 -26.45 0.61
C PHE A 60 3.47 -27.85 0.79
N SER A 61 2.94 -28.82 0.03
CA SER A 61 3.57 -30.13 -0.11
C SER A 61 3.65 -30.51 -1.59
N PRO A 62 4.86 -30.50 -2.17
CA PRO A 62 5.15 -31.28 -3.36
C PRO A 62 5.81 -32.59 -2.91
N GLU A 63 5.06 -33.68 -2.97
CA GLU A 63 5.62 -35.02 -3.08
C GLU A 63 6.34 -35.10 -4.44
N LEU A 64 7.67 -34.91 -4.51
CA LEU A 64 8.58 -35.41 -5.56
C LEU A 64 10.02 -34.84 -5.36
N PRO A 65 11.09 -35.66 -5.49
CA PRO A 65 12.46 -35.30 -5.06
C PRO A 65 13.25 -34.32 -5.96
N THR A 66 12.66 -33.77 -7.03
CA THR A 66 13.36 -32.97 -8.06
C THR A 66 12.72 -31.63 -8.39
N GLN A 67 11.65 -31.21 -7.70
CA GLN A 67 10.96 -29.96 -8.02
C GLN A 67 11.59 -28.74 -7.32
N ILE A 68 12.15 -27.82 -8.10
CA ILE A 68 12.56 -26.49 -7.63
C ILE A 68 11.29 -25.64 -7.49
N ALA A 69 11.11 -24.97 -6.36
CA ALA A 69 9.96 -24.08 -6.16
C ALA A 69 10.27 -22.64 -6.60
N ILE A 70 9.22 -21.91 -6.97
CA ILE A 70 9.25 -20.45 -7.11
C ILE A 70 8.97 -19.86 -5.72
N ARG A 71 9.72 -18.82 -5.33
CA ARG A 71 9.51 -18.15 -4.03
C ARG A 71 8.06 -17.65 -3.82
N PRO A 72 7.37 -18.08 -2.75
CA PRO A 72 6.19 -17.37 -2.24
C PRO A 72 6.57 -16.22 -1.30
N THR A 73 7.79 -16.31 -0.76
CA THR A 73 8.53 -15.40 0.12
C THR A 73 9.99 -15.89 0.19
N SER A 74 10.95 -15.07 0.64
CA SER A 74 12.39 -15.40 0.51
C SER A 74 13.10 -15.84 1.80
N GLU A 75 12.43 -15.99 2.95
CA GLU A 75 13.03 -16.41 4.22
C GLU A 75 13.92 -17.67 4.07
N THR A 76 13.36 -18.77 3.56
CA THR A 76 14.08 -20.03 3.27
C THR A 76 15.28 -19.87 2.33
N ALA A 77 15.23 -18.91 1.41
CA ALA A 77 16.28 -18.66 0.43
C ALA A 77 17.40 -17.77 0.99
N ILE A 78 17.07 -16.84 1.90
CA ILE A 78 17.96 -15.82 2.44
C ILE A 78 18.70 -16.32 3.68
N TYR A 79 17.99 -16.92 4.63
CA TYR A 79 18.52 -17.23 5.97
C TYR A 79 19.66 -18.24 6.04
N PRO A 80 19.79 -19.22 5.11
CA PRO A 80 21.01 -20.03 5.02
C PRO A 80 22.28 -19.21 4.74
N TYR A 81 22.15 -18.03 4.12
CA TYR A 81 23.27 -17.13 3.84
C TYR A 81 23.54 -16.18 5.01
N PHE A 82 22.52 -15.75 5.74
CA PHE A 82 22.71 -14.98 6.98
C PHE A 82 23.57 -15.77 7.98
N SER A 83 23.31 -17.07 8.16
CA SER A 83 24.14 -17.96 8.99
C SER A 83 25.61 -18.09 8.52
N LYS A 84 25.87 -17.84 7.23
CA LYS A 84 27.23 -17.86 6.67
C LYS A 84 27.96 -16.53 6.84
N TRP A 85 27.23 -15.42 6.70
CA TRP A 85 27.76 -14.07 6.71
C TRP A 85 27.97 -13.52 8.11
N ILE A 86 27.08 -13.85 9.04
CA ILE A 86 27.13 -13.35 10.42
C ILE A 86 28.01 -14.30 11.24
N ARG A 87 29.08 -13.78 11.83
CA ARG A 87 30.02 -14.51 12.69
C ARG A 87 30.23 -13.84 14.04
N GLY A 88 30.33 -12.52 14.07
CA GLY A 88 30.52 -11.74 15.29
C GLY A 88 29.64 -10.50 15.34
N HIS A 89 29.62 -9.83 16.49
CA HIS A 89 28.83 -8.60 16.71
C HIS A 89 29.16 -7.45 15.75
N ARG A 90 30.30 -7.51 15.05
CA ARG A 90 30.71 -6.51 14.05
C ARG A 90 30.03 -6.68 12.70
N ASP A 91 29.42 -7.84 12.46
CA ASP A 91 28.63 -8.12 11.25
C ASP A 91 27.17 -7.67 11.40
N LEU A 92 26.82 -7.07 12.55
CA LEU A 92 25.49 -6.62 12.91
C LEU A 92 25.46 -5.09 13.12
N PRO A 93 24.36 -4.41 12.76
CA PRO A 93 23.17 -4.97 12.11
C PRO A 93 23.41 -5.30 10.63
N LEU A 94 22.86 -6.43 10.16
CA LEU A 94 22.76 -6.73 8.74
C LEU A 94 21.37 -6.31 8.25
N LYS A 95 21.29 -5.45 7.24
CA LYS A 95 20.01 -4.91 6.75
C LYS A 95 19.91 -4.96 5.23
N LEU A 96 19.09 -5.86 4.71
CA LEU A 96 18.94 -6.07 3.27
C LEU A 96 17.49 -5.86 2.82
N ASN A 97 17.32 -5.36 1.60
CA ASN A 97 16.04 -5.24 0.90
C ASN A 97 16.15 -5.77 -0.53
N GLN A 98 15.07 -6.30 -1.11
CA GLN A 98 15.03 -6.63 -2.53
C GLN A 98 13.70 -6.27 -3.18
N TRP A 99 13.74 -5.75 -4.40
CA TRP A 99 12.57 -5.50 -5.25
C TRP A 99 12.40 -6.61 -6.26
N VAL A 100 11.37 -7.43 -6.07
CA VAL A 100 11.19 -8.66 -6.86
C VAL A 100 9.72 -8.95 -7.13
N ASN A 101 9.48 -9.90 -8.04
CA ASN A 101 8.20 -10.59 -8.12
C ASN A 101 8.18 -11.85 -7.24
N VAL A 102 7.00 -12.17 -6.74
CA VAL A 102 6.69 -13.40 -6.02
C VAL A 102 5.46 -14.06 -6.61
N VAL A 103 5.37 -15.39 -6.44
CA VAL A 103 4.26 -16.18 -6.94
C VAL A 103 3.59 -16.91 -5.78
N ARG A 104 2.29 -16.66 -5.59
CA ARG A 104 1.42 -17.37 -4.65
C ARG A 104 0.22 -17.89 -5.41
N TRP A 105 0.14 -19.21 -5.59
CA TRP A 105 -0.93 -19.83 -6.36
C TRP A 105 -2.21 -19.97 -5.53
N GLU A 106 -2.79 -18.83 -5.14
CA GLU A 106 -4.02 -18.80 -4.34
C GLU A 106 -5.24 -19.30 -5.13
N PHE A 107 -6.12 -20.02 -4.44
CA PHE A 107 -7.40 -20.53 -4.95
C PHE A 107 -8.56 -19.55 -4.78
N SER A 108 -8.36 -18.47 -4.02
CA SER A 108 -9.35 -17.41 -3.88
C SER A 108 -9.49 -16.60 -5.16
N ASP A 109 -10.65 -15.95 -5.35
CA ASP A 109 -10.90 -15.13 -6.52
C ASP A 109 -9.88 -13.99 -6.64
N PRO A 110 -9.16 -13.87 -7.78
CA PRO A 110 -8.16 -12.84 -7.96
C PRO A 110 -8.82 -11.49 -8.24
N VAL A 111 -8.27 -10.45 -7.63
CA VAL A 111 -8.68 -9.05 -7.81
C VAL A 111 -7.45 -8.26 -8.24
N PRO A 112 -7.45 -7.61 -9.42
CA PRO A 112 -6.30 -6.86 -9.91
C PRO A 112 -5.68 -5.96 -8.83
N PHE A 113 -4.36 -6.00 -8.69
CA PHE A 113 -3.56 -5.39 -7.62
C PHE A 113 -3.83 -5.91 -6.19
N ILE A 114 -5.08 -6.09 -5.77
CA ILE A 114 -5.42 -6.46 -4.39
C ILE A 114 -5.00 -7.91 -4.07
N ARG A 115 -5.30 -8.85 -4.97
CA ARG A 115 -4.97 -10.26 -4.86
C ARG A 115 -4.67 -10.81 -6.26
N SER A 116 -3.39 -10.90 -6.61
CA SER A 116 -2.92 -11.56 -7.83
C SER A 116 -1.98 -12.71 -7.49
N ARG A 117 -1.87 -13.68 -8.41
CA ARG A 117 -1.00 -14.85 -8.22
C ARG A 117 0.46 -14.50 -8.38
N GLU A 118 0.77 -13.61 -9.30
CA GLU A 118 2.07 -12.95 -9.40
C GLU A 118 1.89 -11.47 -9.01
N PHE A 119 2.78 -10.96 -8.17
CA PHE A 119 2.81 -9.54 -7.84
C PHE A 119 4.23 -9.05 -7.63
N LEU A 120 4.45 -7.76 -7.89
CA LEU A 120 5.68 -7.07 -7.53
C LEU A 120 5.58 -6.62 -6.08
N TRP A 121 6.69 -6.78 -5.37
CA TRP A 121 6.81 -6.27 -4.01
C TRP A 121 8.25 -5.87 -3.71
N GLN A 122 8.42 -5.24 -2.56
CA GLN A 122 9.68 -5.33 -1.83
C GLN A 122 9.52 -6.31 -0.68
N GLU A 123 10.63 -6.92 -0.29
CA GLU A 123 10.79 -7.58 1.00
C GLU A 123 12.14 -7.19 1.62
N GLY A 124 12.10 -6.74 2.87
CA GLY A 124 13.29 -6.45 3.68
C GLY A 124 13.51 -7.52 4.73
N HIS A 125 14.77 -7.86 4.97
CA HIS A 125 15.20 -8.85 5.95
C HIS A 125 16.43 -8.34 6.69
N THR A 126 16.34 -8.31 8.02
CA THR A 126 17.37 -7.71 8.85
C THR A 126 17.70 -8.59 10.05
N ALA A 127 18.91 -8.44 10.59
CA ALA A 127 19.40 -9.16 11.74
C ALA A 127 20.14 -8.21 12.69
N PHE A 128 19.85 -8.31 13.98
CA PHE A 128 20.32 -7.44 15.05
C PHE A 128 20.91 -8.24 16.22
N ALA A 129 21.75 -7.57 17.01
CA ALA A 129 22.28 -8.15 18.24
C ALA A 129 21.24 -8.19 19.36
N THR A 130 20.33 -7.20 19.43
CA THR A 130 19.35 -7.08 20.51
C THR A 130 17.91 -6.94 20.03
N LYS A 131 16.97 -7.35 20.89
CA LYS A 131 15.53 -7.16 20.65
C LYS A 131 15.15 -5.69 20.50
N SER A 132 15.78 -4.80 21.28
CA SER A 132 15.44 -3.37 21.27
C SER A 132 15.76 -2.72 19.92
N GLU A 133 16.86 -3.11 19.28
CA GLU A 133 17.21 -2.62 17.93
C GLU A 133 16.23 -3.16 16.88
N ALA A 134 15.89 -4.46 16.97
CA ALA A 134 14.92 -5.08 16.08
C ALA A 134 13.52 -4.43 16.23
N ASP A 135 13.04 -4.24 17.45
CA ASP A 135 11.75 -3.58 17.72
C ASP A 135 11.71 -2.16 17.16
N LYS A 136 12.81 -1.39 17.31
CA LYS A 136 12.88 -0.03 16.78
C LYS A 136 12.68 -0.03 15.26
N GLU A 137 13.39 -0.89 14.54
CA GLU A 137 13.26 -0.95 13.08
C GLU A 137 11.85 -1.36 12.65
N VAL A 138 11.20 -2.29 13.35
CA VAL A 138 9.83 -2.71 13.01
C VAL A 138 8.89 -1.51 12.92
N PHE A 139 8.95 -0.61 13.90
CA PHE A 139 8.10 0.57 13.94
C PHE A 139 8.59 1.71 13.05
N ASP A 140 9.90 1.87 12.83
CA ASP A 140 10.44 2.81 11.83
C ASP A 140 9.91 2.45 10.43
N ILE A 141 9.99 1.17 10.05
CA ILE A 141 9.48 0.67 8.75
C ILE A 141 7.95 0.80 8.68
N LEU A 142 7.24 0.50 9.76
CA LEU A 142 5.79 0.69 9.82
C LEU A 142 5.39 2.15 9.57
N GLN A 143 6.17 3.11 10.09
CA GLN A 143 5.96 4.53 9.82
C GLN A 143 6.24 4.88 8.36
N ILE A 144 7.32 4.34 7.76
CA ILE A 144 7.61 4.54 6.33
C ILE A 144 6.45 4.00 5.47
N TYR A 145 5.88 2.85 5.81
CA TYR A 145 4.69 2.35 5.13
C TYR A 145 3.49 3.28 5.29
N SER A 146 3.24 3.78 6.50
CA SER A 146 2.20 4.80 6.72
C SER A 146 2.43 6.00 5.80
N ASP A 147 3.67 6.49 5.71
CA ASP A 147 4.03 7.64 4.88
C ASP A 147 3.85 7.38 3.37
N VAL A 148 4.16 6.17 2.89
CA VAL A 148 3.85 5.77 1.51
C VAL A 148 2.35 5.90 1.22
N TYR A 149 1.50 5.42 2.13
CA TYR A 149 0.06 5.50 1.91
C TYR A 149 -0.47 6.93 2.08
N GLU A 150 -0.16 7.59 3.21
CA GLU A 150 -0.76 8.87 3.57
C GLU A 150 -0.16 10.04 2.77
N LYS A 151 1.18 10.15 2.73
CA LYS A 151 1.85 11.29 2.09
C LYS A 151 1.88 11.13 0.58
N LEU A 152 2.28 9.96 0.09
CA LEU A 152 2.49 9.74 -1.34
C LEU A 152 1.18 9.36 -2.07
N LEU A 153 0.38 8.44 -1.50
CA LEU A 153 -0.85 7.93 -2.14
C LEU A 153 -2.13 8.64 -1.67
N ALA A 154 -2.05 9.56 -0.71
CA ALA A 154 -3.21 10.23 -0.12
C ALA A 154 -4.27 9.25 0.44
N VAL A 155 -3.83 8.09 0.95
CA VAL A 155 -4.70 7.05 1.53
C VAL A 155 -4.51 7.02 3.05
N PRO A 156 -5.55 7.25 3.85
CA PRO A 156 -5.47 7.12 5.31
C PRO A 156 -5.32 5.65 5.72
N VAL A 157 -4.44 5.38 6.67
CA VAL A 157 -4.23 4.02 7.20
C VAL A 157 -4.19 4.01 8.73
N ILE A 158 -4.37 2.83 9.30
CA ILE A 158 -4.32 2.61 10.75
C ILE A 158 -3.11 1.73 11.05
N LYS A 159 -2.16 2.27 11.81
CA LYS A 159 -1.03 1.50 12.34
C LYS A 159 -1.50 0.65 13.53
N GLY A 160 -1.18 -0.63 13.54
CA GLY A 160 -1.54 -1.51 14.65
C GLY A 160 -0.80 -2.83 14.67
N MET A 161 -1.14 -3.64 15.67
CA MET A 161 -0.61 -4.98 15.89
C MET A 161 -1.63 -6.02 15.45
N LYS A 162 -1.20 -7.07 14.75
CA LYS A 162 -2.06 -8.22 14.46
C LYS A 162 -2.38 -8.99 15.75
N SER A 163 -3.51 -9.67 15.76
CA SER A 163 -3.81 -10.66 16.80
C SER A 163 -2.86 -11.85 16.71
N GLU A 164 -2.85 -12.69 17.74
CA GLU A 164 -2.10 -13.96 17.72
C GLU A 164 -2.55 -14.90 16.60
N ASN A 165 -3.82 -14.87 16.18
CA ASN A 165 -4.34 -15.71 15.10
C ASN A 165 -4.05 -15.15 13.70
N GLU A 166 -3.85 -13.84 13.56
CA GLU A 166 -3.62 -13.16 12.27
C GLU A 166 -2.16 -12.68 12.08
N LYS A 167 -1.28 -12.88 13.07
CA LYS A 167 0.15 -12.59 12.92
C LYS A 167 0.82 -13.61 11.99
N PHE A 168 1.99 -13.24 11.47
CA PHE A 168 2.82 -14.19 10.74
C PHE A 168 3.26 -15.34 11.65
N ALA A 169 3.05 -16.59 11.23
CA ALA A 169 3.28 -17.79 12.04
C ALA A 169 4.74 -17.94 12.51
N GLY A 170 5.71 -17.52 11.69
CA GLY A 170 7.12 -17.51 12.07
C GLY A 170 7.55 -16.32 12.94
N GLY A 171 6.65 -15.34 13.16
CA GLY A 171 6.92 -14.09 13.86
C GLY A 171 6.68 -14.16 15.38
N LEU A 172 7.50 -13.43 16.14
CA LEU A 172 7.20 -13.13 17.54
C LEU A 172 5.93 -12.27 17.65
N TYR A 173 5.88 -11.19 16.86
CA TYR A 173 4.70 -10.36 16.66
C TYR A 173 4.69 -9.76 15.26
N THR A 174 3.52 -9.28 14.82
CA THR A 174 3.36 -8.60 13.53
C THR A 174 2.69 -7.25 13.73
N SER A 175 3.29 -6.21 13.18
CA SER A 175 2.66 -4.91 13.00
C SER A 175 2.19 -4.74 11.56
N SER A 176 1.13 -3.97 11.35
CA SER A 176 0.57 -3.71 10.03
C SER A 176 0.00 -2.31 9.92
N VAL A 177 -0.07 -1.81 8.69
CA VAL A 177 -0.92 -0.69 8.32
C VAL A 177 -2.18 -1.24 7.64
N GLU A 178 -3.34 -0.89 8.17
CA GLU A 178 -4.64 -1.32 7.66
C GLU A 178 -5.32 -0.15 6.94
N ALA A 179 -5.73 -0.39 5.69
CA ALA A 179 -6.61 0.52 4.93
C ALA A 179 -8.04 0.00 4.98
N PHE A 180 -9.02 0.87 4.74
CA PHE A 180 -10.43 0.50 4.63
C PHE A 180 -11.03 1.04 3.34
N ILE A 181 -11.81 0.21 2.64
CA ILE A 181 -12.51 0.58 1.41
C ILE A 181 -14.00 0.74 1.70
N PRO A 182 -14.52 1.97 1.91
CA PRO A 182 -15.91 2.20 2.32
C PRO A 182 -16.94 1.63 1.35
N ALA A 183 -16.71 1.77 0.03
CA ALA A 183 -17.63 1.25 -0.99
C ALA A 183 -17.80 -0.28 -0.92
N ALA A 184 -16.75 -0.99 -0.51
CA ALA A 184 -16.77 -2.44 -0.35
C ALA A 184 -17.17 -2.87 1.08
N GLY A 185 -17.01 -1.99 2.07
CA GLY A 185 -17.15 -2.34 3.49
C GLY A 185 -16.09 -3.31 3.97
N ARG A 186 -14.86 -3.21 3.43
CA ARG A 186 -13.80 -4.19 3.65
C ARG A 186 -12.49 -3.52 4.05
N GLY A 187 -11.85 -4.07 5.07
CA GLY A 187 -10.46 -3.82 5.42
C GLY A 187 -9.50 -4.46 4.41
N VAL A 188 -8.33 -3.86 4.25
CA VAL A 188 -7.23 -4.35 3.43
C VAL A 188 -5.92 -4.11 4.17
N GLN A 189 -5.18 -5.17 4.45
CA GLN A 189 -3.82 -5.02 4.94
C GLN A 189 -2.94 -4.40 3.84
N ALA A 190 -2.46 -3.20 4.11
CA ALA A 190 -1.75 -2.35 3.17
C ALA A 190 -0.24 -2.64 3.13
N ALA A 191 0.37 -2.95 4.28
CA ALA A 191 1.75 -3.42 4.41
C ALA A 191 1.95 -4.12 5.76
N THR A 192 3.11 -4.74 5.95
CA THR A 192 3.42 -5.53 7.15
C THR A 192 4.87 -5.38 7.59
N SER A 193 5.10 -5.34 8.91
CA SER A 193 6.44 -5.32 9.50
C SER A 193 6.46 -6.24 10.72
N HIS A 194 7.27 -7.30 10.62
CA HIS A 194 7.32 -8.42 11.56
C HIS A 194 8.57 -8.32 12.42
N CYS A 195 8.41 -8.47 13.74
CA CYS A 195 9.52 -8.94 14.56
C CYS A 195 9.49 -10.46 14.54
N LEU A 196 10.51 -11.06 13.94
CA LEU A 196 10.65 -12.51 13.86
C LEU A 196 11.21 -13.13 15.15
N GLY A 197 11.67 -12.28 16.07
CA GLY A 197 12.35 -12.70 17.28
C GLY A 197 13.61 -13.50 16.91
N GLN A 198 13.74 -14.67 17.53
CA GLN A 198 14.84 -15.59 17.27
C GLN A 198 14.35 -16.92 16.65
N ASN A 199 13.12 -16.96 16.12
CA ASN A 199 12.52 -18.20 15.61
C ASN A 199 13.31 -18.74 14.41
N PHE A 200 13.51 -17.90 13.39
CA PHE A 200 14.30 -18.24 12.22
C PHE A 200 15.79 -18.39 12.54
N ALA A 201 16.32 -17.61 13.48
CA ALA A 201 17.70 -17.74 13.93
C ALA A 201 17.98 -19.14 14.51
N LYS A 202 17.05 -19.70 15.29
CA LYS A 202 17.12 -21.09 15.78
C LYS A 202 17.04 -22.10 14.64
N MET A 203 16.10 -21.92 13.72
CA MET A 203 15.84 -22.84 12.61
C MET A 203 17.01 -22.92 11.61
N PHE A 204 17.68 -21.78 11.35
CA PHE A 204 18.76 -21.67 10.37
C PHE A 204 20.16 -21.56 10.98
N ASP A 205 20.28 -21.73 12.31
CA ASP A 205 21.53 -21.56 13.07
C ASP A 205 22.24 -20.23 12.76
N ILE A 206 21.51 -19.13 12.90
CA ILE A 206 22.04 -17.77 12.73
C ILE A 206 22.46 -17.25 14.10
N SER A 207 23.76 -17.33 14.37
CA SER A 207 24.35 -16.89 15.63
C SER A 207 25.57 -16.02 15.40
N PHE A 208 25.96 -15.26 16.42
CA PHE A 208 27.13 -14.38 16.41
C PHE A 208 27.87 -14.47 17.75
N GLU A 209 29.17 -14.19 17.74
CA GLU A 209 29.96 -13.94 18.94
C GLU A 209 29.74 -12.50 19.43
N ASP A 210 29.20 -12.33 20.64
CA ASP A 210 28.97 -11.02 21.23
C ASP A 210 30.27 -10.32 21.68
N LYS A 211 30.16 -9.16 22.33
CA LYS A 211 31.34 -8.39 22.78
C LYS A 211 32.12 -9.09 23.90
N GLU A 212 31.53 -10.07 24.55
CA GLU A 212 32.10 -10.83 25.67
C GLU A 212 32.65 -12.19 25.21
N GLY A 213 32.50 -12.53 23.92
CA GLY A 213 32.93 -13.81 23.37
C GLY A 213 31.87 -14.92 23.48
N HIS A 214 30.64 -14.61 23.91
CA HIS A 214 29.59 -15.61 24.01
C HIS A 214 28.83 -15.76 22.69
N ARG A 215 28.44 -17.00 22.36
CA ARG A 215 27.61 -17.29 21.19
C ARG A 215 26.15 -16.95 21.50
N SER A 216 25.61 -15.99 20.75
CA SER A 216 24.23 -15.49 20.89
C SER A 216 23.47 -15.62 19.56
N LEU A 217 22.14 -15.76 19.62
CA LEU A 217 21.27 -15.79 18.44
C LEU A 217 20.87 -14.37 18.03
N VAL A 218 20.79 -14.11 16.73
CA VAL A 218 20.35 -12.81 16.21
C VAL A 218 18.85 -12.59 16.42
N TRP A 219 18.45 -11.33 16.54
CA TRP A 219 17.07 -10.88 16.47
C TRP A 219 16.75 -10.44 15.05
N GLN A 220 15.70 -10.97 14.44
CA GLN A 220 15.40 -10.71 13.02
C GLN A 220 14.09 -9.97 12.84
N ASN A 221 14.02 -9.21 11.74
CA ASN A 221 12.77 -8.67 11.20
C ASN A 221 12.60 -9.10 9.75
N SER A 222 11.34 -9.15 9.31
CA SER A 222 11.00 -9.06 7.89
C SER A 222 9.84 -8.09 7.67
N TRP A 223 9.80 -7.46 6.52
CA TRP A 223 8.77 -6.46 6.21
C TRP A 223 8.50 -6.43 4.71
N GLY A 224 7.27 -6.12 4.31
CA GLY A 224 6.87 -6.17 2.90
C GLY A 224 5.75 -5.21 2.51
N LEU A 225 5.86 -4.69 1.28
CA LEU A 225 4.89 -3.83 0.60
C LEU A 225 4.79 -4.25 -0.87
N SER A 226 3.57 -4.40 -1.39
CA SER A 226 3.34 -4.84 -2.77
C SER A 226 2.57 -3.83 -3.61
N THR A 227 2.39 -4.16 -4.89
CA THR A 227 1.53 -3.42 -5.83
C THR A 227 0.06 -3.36 -5.42
N ARG A 228 -0.35 -4.06 -4.35
CA ARG A 228 -1.64 -3.85 -3.66
C ARG A 228 -1.88 -2.39 -3.31
N SER A 229 -0.82 -1.67 -2.95
CA SER A 229 -0.85 -0.22 -2.71
C SER A 229 -1.52 0.57 -3.83
N ILE A 230 -1.26 0.21 -5.08
CA ILE A 230 -1.87 0.83 -6.26
C ILE A 230 -3.38 0.54 -6.29
N GLY A 231 -3.77 -0.71 -6.04
CA GLY A 231 -5.18 -1.10 -5.98
C GLY A 231 -5.95 -0.36 -4.89
N VAL A 232 -5.38 -0.25 -3.70
CA VAL A 232 -5.96 0.49 -2.56
C VAL A 232 -6.13 1.97 -2.92
N MET A 233 -5.12 2.62 -3.50
CA MET A 233 -5.21 4.02 -3.95
C MET A 233 -6.31 4.20 -5.01
N ILE A 234 -6.43 3.29 -6.00
CA ILE A 234 -7.49 3.33 -7.00
C ILE A 234 -8.87 3.23 -6.35
N MET A 235 -9.06 2.27 -5.44
CA MET A 235 -10.35 2.06 -4.76
C MET A 235 -10.71 3.19 -3.79
N THR A 236 -9.72 3.93 -3.29
CA THR A 236 -9.93 5.07 -2.37
C THR A 236 -10.43 6.31 -3.12
N HIS A 237 -9.81 6.61 -4.26
CA HIS A 237 -10.01 7.91 -4.95
C HIS A 237 -10.88 7.85 -6.20
N GLY A 238 -11.03 6.68 -6.81
CA GLY A 238 -11.82 6.51 -8.03
C GLY A 238 -13.27 6.98 -7.87
N ASP A 239 -13.83 7.48 -8.97
CA ASP A 239 -15.23 7.93 -9.05
C ASP A 239 -15.89 7.44 -10.36
N ASP A 240 -17.13 7.85 -10.59
CA ASP A 240 -17.91 7.42 -11.76
C ASP A 240 -17.32 7.87 -13.11
N LYS A 241 -16.39 8.84 -13.11
CA LYS A 241 -15.68 9.27 -14.32
C LYS A 241 -14.41 8.46 -14.58
N GLY A 242 -13.94 7.69 -13.60
CA GLY A 242 -12.79 6.79 -13.72
C GLY A 242 -11.72 7.04 -12.65
N LEU A 243 -10.46 6.96 -13.05
CA LEU A 243 -9.34 7.11 -12.13
C LEU A 243 -9.24 8.54 -11.59
N VAL A 244 -8.71 8.68 -10.38
CA VAL A 244 -8.31 9.96 -9.79
C VAL A 244 -6.94 9.73 -9.16
N PHE A 245 -5.88 10.32 -9.71
CA PHE A 245 -4.55 10.16 -9.16
C PHE A 245 -4.21 11.27 -8.15
N PRO A 246 -3.62 10.93 -7.01
CA PRO A 246 -2.84 11.89 -6.22
C PRO A 246 -1.69 12.47 -7.08
N PRO A 247 -1.49 13.80 -7.12
CA PRO A 247 -0.48 14.44 -7.94
C PRO A 247 0.94 13.91 -7.77
N LEU A 248 1.32 13.44 -6.58
CA LEU A 248 2.67 12.93 -6.35
C LEU A 248 2.94 11.64 -7.14
N VAL A 249 1.92 10.80 -7.37
CA VAL A 249 2.04 9.53 -8.11
C VAL A 249 1.44 9.53 -9.51
N ALA A 250 0.73 10.60 -9.90
CA ALA A 250 0.09 10.70 -11.21
C ALA A 250 1.12 10.54 -12.35
N PRO A 251 0.95 9.61 -13.31
CA PRO A 251 1.88 9.46 -14.44
C PRO A 251 2.01 10.74 -15.27
N VAL A 252 0.89 11.46 -15.43
CA VAL A 252 0.80 12.82 -15.97
C VAL A 252 0.05 13.64 -14.92
N GLN A 253 0.66 14.72 -14.44
CA GLN A 253 0.06 15.65 -13.48
C GLN A 253 -0.82 16.68 -14.16
N VAL A 254 -0.37 17.18 -15.32
CA VAL A 254 -1.04 18.23 -16.06
C VAL A 254 -1.23 17.84 -17.53
N VAL A 255 -2.45 17.94 -18.04
CA VAL A 255 -2.70 17.85 -19.48
C VAL A 255 -3.09 19.22 -20.03
N VAL A 256 -2.42 19.64 -21.10
CA VAL A 256 -2.70 20.89 -21.81
C VAL A 256 -3.47 20.58 -23.08
N ILE A 257 -4.64 21.18 -23.24
CA ILE A 257 -5.56 20.87 -24.35
C ILE A 257 -5.89 22.16 -25.12
N PRO A 258 -5.63 22.20 -26.43
CA PRO A 258 -6.03 23.33 -27.25
C PRO A 258 -7.55 23.34 -27.43
N VAL A 259 -8.14 24.54 -27.41
CA VAL A 259 -9.55 24.80 -27.67
C VAL A 259 -9.65 25.61 -28.96
N PRO A 260 -9.63 24.95 -30.13
CA PRO A 260 -9.71 25.63 -31.41
C PRO A 260 -11.08 26.33 -31.58
N PHE A 261 -11.08 27.44 -32.31
CA PHE A 261 -12.28 28.18 -32.62
C PHE A 261 -12.27 28.55 -34.11
N SER A 262 -13.45 28.56 -34.73
CA SER A 262 -13.59 28.88 -36.15
C SER A 262 -13.07 30.29 -36.45
N GLY A 263 -12.27 30.43 -37.52
CA GLY A 263 -11.72 31.71 -37.96
C GLY A 263 -10.46 32.17 -37.20
N VAL A 264 -9.88 31.34 -36.33
CA VAL A 264 -8.59 31.61 -35.67
C VAL A 264 -7.54 30.62 -36.14
N ASP A 265 -6.31 31.08 -36.35
CA ASP A 265 -5.18 30.21 -36.66
C ASP A 265 -4.92 29.26 -35.48
N THR A 266 -5.22 27.98 -35.69
CA THR A 266 -5.05 26.92 -34.69
C THR A 266 -3.59 26.67 -34.37
N LYS A 267 -2.67 27.04 -35.26
CA LYS A 267 -1.23 26.89 -35.05
C LYS A 267 -0.74 27.67 -33.84
N ILE A 268 -1.20 28.91 -33.68
CA ILE A 268 -0.83 29.78 -32.54
C ILE A 268 -1.27 29.15 -31.21
N ILE A 269 -2.45 28.52 -31.18
CA ILE A 269 -2.96 27.83 -30.00
C ILE A 269 -2.09 26.61 -29.66
N TYR A 270 -1.72 25.83 -30.68
CA TYR A 270 -0.90 24.64 -30.48
C TYR A 270 0.51 24.99 -30.00
N GLU A 271 1.13 26.02 -30.59
CA GLU A 271 2.42 26.56 -30.13
C GLU A 271 2.35 27.04 -28.68
N ALA A 272 1.27 27.70 -28.28
CA ALA A 272 1.06 28.10 -26.89
C ALA A 272 0.90 26.90 -25.94
N CYS A 273 0.16 25.86 -26.35
CA CYS A 273 0.04 24.62 -25.56
C CYS A 273 1.39 23.93 -25.37
N GLU A 274 2.20 23.83 -26.43
CA GLU A 274 3.54 23.25 -26.36
C GLU A 274 4.48 24.09 -25.48
N ALA A 275 4.42 25.42 -25.58
CA ALA A 275 5.21 26.32 -24.73
C ALA A 275 4.86 26.16 -23.24
N VAL A 276 3.57 26.08 -22.89
CA VAL A 276 3.11 25.83 -21.52
C VAL A 276 3.58 24.46 -21.04
N LYS A 277 3.42 23.41 -21.86
CA LYS A 277 3.91 22.06 -21.54
C LYS A 277 5.42 22.07 -21.24
N SER A 278 6.24 22.70 -22.09
CA SER A 278 7.69 22.78 -21.89
C SER A 278 8.05 23.53 -20.62
N THR A 279 7.41 24.67 -20.37
CA THR A 279 7.60 25.46 -19.14
C THR A 279 7.31 24.64 -17.87
N LEU A 280 6.24 23.83 -17.89
CA LEU A 280 5.89 22.96 -16.76
C LEU A 280 6.90 21.81 -16.59
N LEU A 281 7.35 21.20 -17.69
CA LEU A 281 8.35 20.13 -17.65
C LEU A 281 9.70 20.62 -17.09
N GLU A 282 10.15 21.81 -17.49
CA GLU A 282 11.37 22.45 -16.96
C GLU A 282 11.28 22.70 -15.45
N ALA A 283 10.07 22.94 -14.93
CA ALA A 283 9.80 23.07 -13.50
C ALA A 283 9.61 21.74 -12.75
N GLY A 284 9.83 20.59 -13.42
CA GLY A 284 9.68 19.25 -12.83
C GLY A 284 8.23 18.74 -12.79
N ILE A 285 7.27 19.44 -13.39
CA ILE A 285 5.86 19.03 -13.45
C ILE A 285 5.66 18.11 -14.64
N ARG A 286 5.12 16.91 -14.42
CA ARG A 286 4.86 15.91 -15.46
C ARG A 286 3.69 16.34 -16.33
N ALA A 287 3.97 17.12 -17.37
CA ALA A 287 2.96 17.68 -18.26
C ALA A 287 2.93 17.00 -19.63
N LYS A 288 1.75 17.00 -20.27
CA LYS A 288 1.57 16.58 -21.66
C LYS A 288 0.63 17.52 -22.40
N ALA A 289 0.94 17.86 -23.64
CA ALA A 289 0.00 18.52 -24.54
C ALA A 289 -0.73 17.46 -25.39
N ASP A 290 -2.06 17.58 -25.51
CA ASP A 290 -2.87 16.72 -26.38
C ASP A 290 -3.33 17.49 -27.62
N THR A 291 -2.44 17.56 -28.60
CA THR A 291 -2.61 18.27 -29.88
C THR A 291 -3.17 17.40 -30.99
N ARG A 292 -3.64 16.17 -30.69
CA ARG A 292 -4.30 15.27 -31.66
C ARG A 292 -5.50 15.99 -32.30
N ASP A 293 -5.48 16.22 -33.60
CA ASP A 293 -6.52 16.96 -34.33
C ASP A 293 -7.71 16.10 -34.73
N ASN A 294 -7.54 14.78 -34.76
CA ASN A 294 -8.57 13.80 -35.08
C ASN A 294 -9.61 13.58 -33.96
N TYR A 295 -9.50 14.29 -32.82
CA TYR A 295 -10.44 14.21 -31.71
C TYR A 295 -10.94 15.59 -31.27
N ALA A 296 -12.25 15.71 -31.05
CA ALA A 296 -12.85 16.91 -30.47
C ALA A 296 -12.40 17.15 -29.02
N CYS A 297 -12.43 18.42 -28.56
CA CYS A 297 -12.02 18.79 -27.20
C CYS A 297 -12.78 18.00 -26.13
N GLY A 298 -14.10 17.86 -26.26
CA GLY A 298 -14.91 17.10 -25.31
C GLY A 298 -14.49 15.64 -25.18
N TRP A 299 -14.06 15.00 -26.28
CA TRP A 299 -13.52 13.64 -26.24
C TRP A 299 -12.22 13.59 -25.46
N LYS A 300 -11.30 14.55 -25.70
CA LYS A 300 -10.03 14.63 -24.96
C LYS A 300 -10.28 14.88 -23.47
N TYR A 301 -11.24 15.71 -23.12
CA TYR A 301 -11.59 15.97 -21.71
C TYR A 301 -11.98 14.68 -21.01
N SER A 302 -12.88 13.90 -21.61
CA SER A 302 -13.30 12.61 -21.08
C SER A 302 -12.16 11.59 -21.03
N ASP A 303 -11.32 11.49 -22.07
CA ASP A 303 -10.18 10.57 -22.13
C ASP A 303 -9.19 10.82 -20.97
N TRP A 304 -8.87 12.08 -20.70
CA TRP A 304 -7.95 12.45 -19.63
C TRP A 304 -8.57 12.44 -18.23
N GLU A 305 -9.88 12.70 -18.11
CA GLU A 305 -10.62 12.52 -16.86
C GLU A 305 -10.67 11.02 -16.48
N GLN A 306 -10.94 10.13 -17.43
CA GLN A 306 -10.94 8.68 -17.21
C GLN A 306 -9.57 8.14 -16.79
N LYS A 307 -8.50 8.71 -17.36
CA LYS A 307 -7.11 8.42 -16.98
C LYS A 307 -6.67 9.05 -15.66
N GLY A 308 -7.50 9.91 -15.07
CA GLY A 308 -7.27 10.50 -13.76
C GLY A 308 -6.18 11.55 -13.67
N VAL A 309 -5.92 12.30 -14.76
CA VAL A 309 -4.94 13.40 -14.73
C VAL A 309 -5.43 14.48 -13.76
N PRO A 310 -4.64 14.85 -12.73
CA PRO A 310 -5.09 15.75 -11.67
C PRO A 310 -5.56 17.13 -12.14
N LEU A 311 -4.86 17.72 -13.12
CA LEU A 311 -5.14 19.07 -13.60
C LEU A 311 -5.19 19.08 -15.13
N ARG A 312 -6.27 19.63 -15.66
CA ARG A 312 -6.38 19.98 -17.09
C ARG A 312 -6.20 21.49 -17.25
N ILE A 313 -5.38 21.87 -18.21
CA ILE A 313 -5.24 23.24 -18.70
C ILE A 313 -5.84 23.32 -20.09
N GLU A 314 -6.76 24.26 -20.29
CA GLU A 314 -7.43 24.55 -21.56
C GLU A 314 -6.91 25.90 -22.07
N ILE A 315 -6.56 25.97 -23.36
CA ILE A 315 -6.07 27.20 -23.99
C ILE A 315 -6.85 27.44 -25.27
N GLY A 316 -7.66 28.48 -25.31
CA GLY A 316 -8.33 28.97 -26.50
C GLY A 316 -7.95 30.41 -26.88
N PRO A 317 -8.54 30.98 -27.94
CA PRO A 317 -8.23 32.33 -28.40
C PRO A 317 -8.44 33.41 -27.34
N ARG A 318 -9.48 33.25 -26.51
CA ARG A 318 -9.80 34.19 -25.41
C ARG A 318 -8.73 34.18 -24.33
N ASP A 319 -8.15 33.01 -24.05
CA ASP A 319 -7.13 32.84 -23.04
C ASP A 319 -5.82 33.46 -23.49
N LEU A 320 -5.46 33.29 -24.78
CA LEU A 320 -4.31 33.96 -25.39
C LEU A 320 -4.43 35.48 -25.36
N ALA A 321 -5.60 36.02 -25.73
CA ALA A 321 -5.85 37.47 -25.72
C ALA A 321 -5.73 38.10 -24.32
N LYS A 322 -6.01 37.31 -23.27
CA LYS A 322 -5.92 37.74 -21.87
C LYS A 322 -4.62 37.32 -21.17
N ASN A 323 -3.68 36.71 -21.89
CA ASN A 323 -2.47 36.11 -21.32
C ASN A 323 -2.74 35.19 -20.10
N GLN A 324 -3.78 34.36 -20.20
CA GLN A 324 -4.23 33.45 -19.14
C GLN A 324 -4.35 32.01 -19.67
N VAL A 325 -4.68 31.08 -18.77
CA VAL A 325 -5.13 29.72 -19.11
C VAL A 325 -6.33 29.34 -18.24
N ARG A 326 -7.20 28.48 -18.77
CA ARG A 326 -8.30 27.90 -17.99
C ARG A 326 -7.83 26.61 -17.35
N ILE A 327 -8.01 26.46 -16.04
CA ILE A 327 -7.71 25.20 -15.34
C ILE A 327 -9.00 24.48 -14.91
N VAL A 328 -8.93 23.15 -14.87
CA VAL A 328 -9.98 22.26 -14.36
C VAL A 328 -9.34 21.19 -13.50
N ARG A 329 -9.79 21.09 -12.25
CA ARG A 329 -9.35 20.07 -11.29
C ARG A 329 -10.11 18.77 -11.47
N ARG A 330 -9.41 17.63 -11.36
CA ARG A 330 -10.01 16.30 -11.50
C ARG A 330 -10.78 15.82 -10.27
N ASP A 331 -10.33 16.19 -9.07
CA ASP A 331 -10.88 15.72 -7.79
C ASP A 331 -12.28 16.29 -7.50
N ASN A 332 -12.56 17.52 -7.92
CA ASN A 332 -13.83 18.20 -7.62
C ASN A 332 -14.47 18.92 -8.82
N GLY A 333 -13.83 18.92 -10.00
CA GLY A 333 -14.32 19.61 -11.19
C GLY A 333 -14.26 21.14 -11.12
N ALA A 334 -13.67 21.72 -10.07
CA ALA A 334 -13.54 23.15 -9.91
C ALA A 334 -12.69 23.74 -11.03
N LYS A 335 -13.07 24.94 -11.46
CA LYS A 335 -12.47 25.60 -12.61
C LYS A 335 -12.08 27.03 -12.26
N ALA A 336 -10.94 27.48 -12.75
CA ALA A 336 -10.45 28.84 -12.54
C ALA A 336 -9.65 29.32 -13.76
N ASP A 337 -9.50 30.63 -13.90
CA ASP A 337 -8.61 31.22 -14.90
C ASP A 337 -7.34 31.67 -14.17
N LEU A 338 -6.17 31.27 -14.66
CA LEU A 338 -4.87 31.63 -14.07
C LEU A 338 -4.08 32.48 -15.05
N SER A 339 -3.40 33.50 -14.54
CA SER A 339 -2.42 34.25 -15.34
C SER A 339 -1.30 33.33 -15.80
N ARG A 340 -0.81 33.53 -17.03
CA ARG A 340 0.41 32.86 -17.51
C ARG A 340 1.66 33.35 -16.78
N GLU A 341 1.62 34.56 -16.23
CA GLU A 341 2.64 35.06 -15.32
C GLU A 341 2.54 34.31 -13.99
N GLY A 342 3.67 33.74 -13.54
CA GLY A 342 3.70 32.93 -12.31
C GLY A 342 2.93 31.60 -12.41
N LEU A 343 2.66 31.10 -13.63
CA LEU A 343 1.88 29.88 -13.83
C LEU A 343 2.47 28.66 -13.10
N ILE A 344 3.80 28.53 -13.06
CA ILE A 344 4.48 27.40 -12.41
C ILE A 344 4.09 27.29 -10.94
N GLU A 345 4.21 28.38 -10.18
CA GLU A 345 3.94 28.37 -8.74
C GLU A 345 2.45 28.16 -8.44
N GLN A 346 1.57 28.77 -9.24
CA GLN A 346 0.13 28.53 -9.14
C GLN A 346 -0.24 27.06 -9.41
N VAL A 347 0.39 26.42 -10.41
CA VAL A 347 0.16 25.00 -10.72
C VAL A 347 0.72 24.11 -9.60
N LYS A 348 1.91 24.39 -9.06
CA LYS A 348 2.46 23.64 -7.91
C LYS A 348 1.54 23.71 -6.70
N ASP A 349 1.08 24.91 -6.34
CA ASP A 349 0.14 25.13 -5.24
C ASP A 349 -1.16 24.36 -5.45
N LEU A 350 -1.72 24.40 -6.67
CA LEU A 350 -2.93 23.62 -7.00
C LEU A 350 -2.71 22.11 -6.89
N LEU A 351 -1.58 21.59 -7.36
CA LEU A 351 -1.26 20.16 -7.22
C LEU A 351 -1.07 19.78 -5.74
N GLY A 352 -0.44 20.63 -4.92
CA GLY A 352 -0.38 20.43 -3.46
C GLY A 352 -1.76 20.34 -2.83
N LYS A 353 -2.64 21.31 -3.14
CA LYS A 353 -4.03 21.34 -2.65
C LYS A 353 -4.88 20.17 -3.16
N ILE A 354 -4.60 19.60 -4.32
CA ILE A 354 -5.28 18.38 -4.79
C ILE A 354 -4.84 17.19 -3.94
N GLN A 355 -3.54 17.05 -3.63
CA GLN A 355 -3.03 15.98 -2.78
C GLN A 355 -3.67 16.01 -1.39
N GLU A 356 -3.69 17.19 -0.75
CA GLU A 356 -4.31 17.40 0.57
C GLU A 356 -5.82 17.10 0.55
N ASN A 357 -6.53 17.66 -0.43
CA ASN A 357 -7.98 17.44 -0.54
C ASN A 357 -8.35 15.97 -0.72
N LEU A 358 -7.56 15.20 -1.48
CA LEU A 358 -7.79 13.76 -1.65
C LEU A 358 -7.62 13.01 -0.33
N PHE A 359 -6.56 13.32 0.42
CA PHE A 359 -6.34 12.72 1.74
C PHE A 359 -7.47 13.06 2.71
N ASP A 360 -7.83 14.34 2.84
CA ASP A 360 -8.88 14.80 3.76
C ASP A 360 -10.26 14.23 3.39
N ALA A 361 -10.56 14.11 2.11
CA ALA A 361 -11.80 13.48 1.64
C ALA A 361 -11.81 11.98 1.98
N ALA A 362 -10.70 11.27 1.73
CA ALA A 362 -10.59 9.85 2.06
C ALA A 362 -10.67 9.61 3.57
N LYS A 363 -9.96 10.40 4.38
CA LYS A 363 -9.97 10.31 5.86
C LYS A 363 -11.38 10.53 6.41
N ARG A 364 -12.09 11.57 5.95
CA ARG A 364 -13.48 11.80 6.36
C ARG A 364 -14.41 10.64 6.00
N LYS A 365 -14.23 10.00 4.85
CA LYS A 365 -15.02 8.82 4.46
C LYS A 365 -14.74 7.63 5.39
N VAL A 366 -13.48 7.36 5.70
CA VAL A 366 -13.12 6.29 6.64
C VAL A 366 -13.66 6.57 8.03
N ASP A 367 -13.51 7.80 8.52
CA ASP A 367 -14.00 8.20 9.85
C ASP A 367 -15.53 8.08 9.95
N ALA A 368 -16.26 8.52 8.93
CA ALA A 368 -17.72 8.38 8.88
C ALA A 368 -18.19 6.92 8.81
N CYS A 369 -17.36 6.02 8.29
CA CYS A 369 -17.62 4.58 8.24
C CYS A 369 -17.02 3.81 9.43
N THR A 370 -16.40 4.48 10.39
CA THR A 370 -15.84 3.87 11.59
C THR A 370 -16.83 3.97 12.73
N GLN A 371 -17.14 2.85 13.39
CA GLN A 371 -18.05 2.81 14.53
C GLN A 371 -17.39 2.12 15.72
N LYS A 372 -17.39 2.80 16.87
CA LYS A 372 -17.04 2.21 18.15
C LYS A 372 -18.27 1.49 18.71
N VAL A 373 -18.11 0.23 19.11
CA VAL A 373 -19.18 -0.62 19.66
C VAL A 373 -18.68 -1.37 20.89
N GLU A 374 -19.58 -1.76 21.79
CA GLU A 374 -19.22 -2.47 23.02
C GLU A 374 -19.97 -3.80 23.19
N THR A 375 -20.99 -4.05 22.37
CA THR A 375 -21.82 -5.25 22.45
C THR A 375 -21.79 -6.04 21.14
N TRP A 376 -22.15 -7.33 21.22
CA TRP A 376 -22.28 -8.21 20.06
C TRP A 376 -23.37 -7.73 19.08
N ASP A 377 -24.49 -7.24 19.59
CA ASP A 377 -25.61 -6.80 18.75
C ASP A 377 -25.24 -5.54 17.94
N ASP A 378 -24.62 -4.55 18.60
CA ASP A 378 -24.12 -3.34 17.92
C ASP A 378 -23.03 -3.68 16.90
N PHE A 379 -22.17 -4.68 17.20
CA PHE A 379 -21.15 -5.18 16.30
C PHE A 379 -21.78 -5.77 15.02
N MET A 380 -22.81 -6.61 15.17
CA MET A 380 -23.50 -7.22 14.03
C MET A 380 -24.26 -6.18 13.19
N GLU A 381 -24.88 -5.19 13.83
CA GLU A 381 -25.50 -4.07 13.12
C GLU A 381 -24.48 -3.29 12.28
N ALA A 382 -23.37 -2.87 12.90
CA ALA A 382 -22.31 -2.13 12.22
C ALA A 382 -21.68 -2.92 11.07
N LEU A 383 -21.48 -4.24 11.25
CA LEU A 383 -20.91 -5.13 10.22
C LEU A 383 -21.84 -5.23 9.00
N ASN A 384 -23.14 -5.31 9.23
CA ASN A 384 -24.15 -5.33 8.17
C ASN A 384 -24.25 -3.99 7.44
N GLN A 385 -23.99 -2.88 8.14
CA GLN A 385 -23.85 -1.54 7.58
C GLN A 385 -22.49 -1.30 6.89
N LYS A 386 -21.67 -2.34 6.69
CA LYS A 386 -20.38 -2.26 5.98
C LYS A 386 -19.38 -1.30 6.65
N LYS A 387 -19.41 -1.21 7.98
CA LYS A 387 -18.53 -0.33 8.75
C LYS A 387 -17.21 -0.98 9.14
N LEU A 388 -16.23 -0.14 9.41
CA LEU A 388 -15.03 -0.48 10.18
C LEU A 388 -15.39 -0.39 11.66
N ILE A 389 -15.11 -1.42 12.44
CA ILE A 389 -15.65 -1.53 13.81
C ILE A 389 -14.50 -1.51 14.82
N LEU A 390 -14.55 -0.61 15.80
CA LEU A 390 -13.62 -0.60 16.94
C LEU A 390 -14.33 -1.17 18.16
N ALA A 391 -13.89 -2.32 18.66
CA ALA A 391 -14.56 -3.03 19.75
C ALA A 391 -13.59 -3.45 20.87
N PRO A 392 -14.03 -3.47 22.14
CA PRO A 392 -13.21 -3.90 23.26
C PRO A 392 -13.10 -5.44 23.25
N TRP A 393 -11.88 -5.98 23.29
CA TRP A 393 -11.62 -7.39 23.07
C TRP A 393 -10.70 -7.97 24.14
N CYS A 394 -10.91 -9.24 24.51
CA CYS A 394 -10.14 -9.96 25.52
C CYS A 394 -8.79 -10.53 25.03
N ASP A 395 -8.49 -10.39 23.73
CA ASP A 395 -7.26 -10.88 23.09
C ASP A 395 -7.06 -12.40 23.21
N GLU A 396 -8.12 -13.17 22.91
CA GLU A 396 -8.08 -14.63 22.95
C GLU A 396 -8.41 -15.21 21.57
N VAL A 397 -7.56 -16.12 21.09
CA VAL A 397 -7.67 -16.78 19.77
C VAL A 397 -9.03 -17.46 19.59
N GLU A 398 -9.52 -18.16 20.62
CA GLU A 398 -10.81 -18.85 20.56
C GLU A 398 -11.98 -17.87 20.38
N VAL A 399 -11.92 -16.69 21.00
CA VAL A 399 -12.94 -15.65 20.81
C VAL A 399 -12.89 -15.09 19.40
N GLU A 400 -11.71 -14.86 18.83
CA GLU A 400 -11.58 -14.42 17.44
C GLU A 400 -12.13 -15.46 16.45
N ARG A 401 -11.89 -16.75 16.69
CA ARG A 401 -12.46 -17.86 15.90
C ARG A 401 -13.99 -17.88 15.98
N LEU A 402 -14.55 -17.71 17.18
CA LEU A 402 -16.00 -17.63 17.39
C LEU A 402 -16.62 -16.44 16.64
N VAL A 403 -15.99 -15.26 16.68
CA VAL A 403 -16.46 -14.09 15.90
C VAL A 403 -16.48 -14.41 14.41
N LYS A 404 -15.43 -15.04 13.89
CA LYS A 404 -15.34 -15.44 12.47
C LYS A 404 -16.43 -16.44 12.09
N GLU A 405 -16.71 -17.42 12.95
CA GLU A 405 -17.74 -18.43 12.74
C GLU A 405 -19.15 -17.83 12.78
N HIS A 406 -19.47 -17.05 13.81
CA HIS A 406 -20.80 -16.47 14.00
C HIS A 406 -21.14 -15.36 13.01
N THR A 407 -20.14 -14.75 12.38
CA THR A 407 -20.35 -13.75 11.32
C THR A 407 -20.46 -14.35 9.92
N LYS A 408 -20.40 -15.69 9.81
CA LYS A 408 -20.62 -16.42 8.57
C LYS A 408 -22.12 -16.52 8.29
N THR A 409 -22.61 -15.73 7.34
CA THR A 409 -23.99 -15.83 6.85
C THR A 409 -24.01 -16.35 5.42
N GLU A 410 -25.10 -17.02 5.02
CA GLU A 410 -25.28 -17.53 3.64
C GLU A 410 -25.15 -16.42 2.57
N THR A 411 -25.46 -15.19 2.96
CA THR A 411 -25.44 -13.99 2.10
C THR A 411 -24.14 -13.19 2.17
N ALA A 412 -23.25 -13.47 3.13
CA ALA A 412 -22.03 -12.69 3.31
C ALA A 412 -20.86 -13.27 2.49
N ALA A 413 -20.37 -12.46 1.54
CA ALA A 413 -19.19 -12.79 0.74
C ALA A 413 -17.86 -12.78 1.53
N ALA A 414 -17.87 -12.48 2.84
CA ALA A 414 -16.74 -12.60 3.76
C ALA A 414 -17.22 -12.55 5.22
N THR A 415 -16.52 -13.29 6.09
CA THR A 415 -16.67 -13.22 7.56
C THR A 415 -15.92 -12.02 8.13
N ALA A 416 -16.27 -11.63 9.36
CA ALA A 416 -15.47 -10.64 10.09
C ALA A 416 -14.21 -11.30 10.67
N LYS A 417 -13.16 -10.51 10.82
CA LYS A 417 -11.93 -10.87 11.53
C LYS A 417 -11.29 -9.63 12.17
N THR A 418 -10.29 -9.82 13.03
CA THR A 418 -9.48 -8.69 13.47
C THR A 418 -8.68 -8.15 12.29
N LEU A 419 -8.58 -6.82 12.20
CA LEU A 419 -7.71 -6.14 11.24
C LEU A 419 -6.39 -5.81 11.93
N CYS A 420 -6.46 -5.01 12.99
CA CYS A 420 -5.36 -4.75 13.90
C CYS A 420 -5.85 -4.21 15.25
N THR A 421 -5.02 -4.30 16.27
CA THR A 421 -5.10 -3.51 17.50
C THR A 421 -4.33 -2.21 17.26
N PRO A 422 -4.98 -1.02 17.21
CA PRO A 422 -4.28 0.22 16.89
C PRO A 422 -3.20 0.53 17.93
N LEU A 423 -2.08 1.11 17.48
CA LEU A 423 -1.01 1.53 18.40
C LEU A 423 -1.48 2.63 19.36
N GLU A 424 -2.30 3.55 18.86
CA GLU A 424 -2.99 4.57 19.66
C GLU A 424 -4.32 4.00 20.14
N GLN A 425 -4.34 3.56 21.41
CA GLN A 425 -5.51 2.98 22.04
C GLN A 425 -6.40 4.09 22.65
N PRO A 426 -7.72 4.08 22.40
CA PRO A 426 -8.65 4.81 23.25
C PRO A 426 -8.57 4.31 24.70
N GLU A 427 -9.00 5.15 25.65
CA GLU A 427 -9.13 4.74 27.04
C GLU A 427 -10.03 3.50 27.15
N LEU A 428 -9.56 2.52 27.92
CA LEU A 428 -10.29 1.30 28.24
C LEU A 428 -10.64 1.34 29.73
N ASN A 429 -11.87 1.68 30.03
CA ASN A 429 -12.35 1.83 31.40
C ASN A 429 -12.29 0.50 32.15
N GLU A 430 -12.01 0.56 33.45
CA GLU A 430 -12.06 -0.61 34.32
C GLU A 430 -13.46 -1.25 34.28
N GLY A 431 -13.53 -2.58 34.20
CA GLY A 431 -14.78 -3.32 34.07
C GLY A 431 -15.34 -3.41 32.64
N THR A 432 -14.69 -2.80 31.63
CA THR A 432 -15.10 -2.97 30.23
C THR A 432 -15.03 -4.45 29.84
N LEU A 433 -16.12 -4.98 29.28
CA LEU A 433 -16.21 -6.37 28.85
C LEU A 433 -15.91 -6.52 27.36
N CYS A 434 -15.41 -7.68 26.99
CA CYS A 434 -15.20 -8.09 25.61
C CYS A 434 -16.55 -8.19 24.90
N PHE A 435 -16.67 -7.49 23.76
CA PHE A 435 -17.91 -7.39 23.00
C PHE A 435 -18.52 -8.74 22.61
N ALA A 436 -17.68 -9.77 22.45
CA ALA A 436 -18.08 -11.09 21.97
C ALA A 436 -18.18 -12.16 23.06
N SER A 437 -17.37 -12.08 24.14
CA SER A 437 -17.28 -13.16 25.13
C SER A 437 -17.76 -12.79 26.53
N GLY A 438 -17.98 -11.50 26.82
CA GLY A 438 -18.33 -11.03 28.16
C GLY A 438 -17.20 -11.13 29.19
N LYS A 439 -16.01 -11.62 28.82
CA LYS A 439 -14.79 -11.61 29.66
C LYS A 439 -14.26 -10.18 29.80
N PRO A 440 -13.40 -9.86 30.78
CA PRO A 440 -12.72 -8.57 30.83
C PRO A 440 -11.97 -8.27 29.53
N ALA A 441 -12.21 -7.10 28.94
CA ALA A 441 -11.48 -6.64 27.77
C ALA A 441 -10.04 -6.23 28.15
N LYS A 442 -9.10 -6.45 27.24
CA LYS A 442 -7.69 -6.06 27.42
C LYS A 442 -7.29 -4.89 26.54
N LYS A 443 -7.95 -4.72 25.39
CA LYS A 443 -7.61 -3.71 24.38
C LYS A 443 -8.79 -3.43 23.46
N TRP A 444 -8.74 -2.29 22.78
CA TRP A 444 -9.57 -2.00 21.64
C TRP A 444 -8.93 -2.57 20.38
N SER A 445 -9.71 -3.23 19.53
CA SER A 445 -9.24 -3.75 18.25
C SER A 445 -10.20 -3.38 17.13
N TYR A 446 -9.64 -3.13 15.95
CA TYR A 446 -10.42 -2.96 14.73
C TYR A 446 -10.81 -4.30 14.15
N TRP A 447 -12.07 -4.40 13.74
CA TRP A 447 -12.70 -5.55 13.14
C TRP A 447 -13.44 -5.14 11.87
N GLY A 448 -13.62 -6.09 10.97
CA GLY A 448 -14.45 -5.91 9.79
C GLY A 448 -14.36 -7.10 8.85
N ARG A 449 -15.12 -7.04 7.76
CA ARG A 449 -14.87 -7.92 6.62
C ARG A 449 -13.54 -7.52 5.99
N SER A 450 -12.80 -8.48 5.44
CA SER A 450 -11.52 -8.22 4.78
C SER A 450 -11.57 -8.64 3.32
N TYR A 451 -10.67 -8.07 2.53
CA TYR A 451 -10.29 -8.66 1.25
C TYR A 451 -9.55 -9.97 1.43
#